data_AF-A0A536A1V1-F1
#
_entry.id   AF-A0A536A1V1-F1
#
_cell.length_a   1.000
_cell.length_b   1.000
_cell.length_c   1.000
_cell.angle_alpha   90.00
_cell.angle_beta   90.00
_cell.angle_gamma   90.00
#
_symmetry.space_group_name_H-M   'P 1'
#
loop_
_entity.id
_entity.type
_entity.pdbx_description
1 polymer ?
#
loop_
_entity_poly.entity_id
_entity_poly.type
_entity_poly.pdbx_seq_one_letter_code
_entity_poly.pdbx_strand_id
1 'polypeptide(L)'
;MPRPLATIVASGNGANALAAGMRVLARGGAALDAVEACAKVVEADPADTSVGRGGKPNVLGQVELDASIVDGTTHRTGAVAALTGYLHPISVARAVMERTPHVFIVGQGAARFAGEIGAERARNLTPSTRALWVEKLREAGETPATIRRRARLLPVVRKTVGEERGTVNFLAVDAKGNVASAVTTSGWAYKYPGRVGDSPVIGAGNFCDSRYGAAACTRGHGRARRDRRRERPRRRGVQHRRPDRARRACRGDQP
;
A
#
# COMPACT_ATOMS: atom_id res chain seq x y z
N MET A 1 -14.28 7.84 31.17
CA MET A 1 -14.28 8.23 29.75
C MET A 1 -15.32 7.37 29.02
N PRO A 2 -16.12 7.90 28.09
CA PRO A 2 -17.05 7.08 27.30
C PRO A 2 -16.27 6.01 26.53
N ARG A 3 -16.80 4.79 26.46
CA ARG A 3 -16.20 3.71 25.66
C ARG A 3 -16.16 4.15 24.20
N PRO A 4 -15.01 4.01 23.50
CA PRO A 4 -14.94 4.34 22.09
C PRO A 4 -15.94 3.49 21.32
N LEU A 5 -16.66 4.13 20.39
CA LEU A 5 -17.53 3.42 19.46
C LEU A 5 -16.66 2.54 18.57
N ALA A 6 -17.01 1.25 18.48
CA ALA A 6 -16.32 0.32 17.60
C ALA A 6 -16.41 0.86 16.16
N THR A 7 -15.24 1.14 15.57
CA THR A 7 -15.15 1.88 14.30
C THR A 7 -14.13 1.20 13.42
N ILE A 8 -14.41 1.12 12.11
CA ILE A 8 -13.46 0.68 11.11
C ILE A 8 -13.49 1.62 9.92
N VAL A 9 -12.31 1.97 9.42
CA VAL A 9 -12.12 2.82 8.25
C VAL A 9 -11.24 2.09 7.24
N ALA A 10 -11.45 2.40 5.95
CA ALA A 10 -10.68 1.80 4.86
C ALA A 10 -10.31 2.85 3.80
N SER A 11 -9.31 2.53 2.99
CA SER A 11 -9.09 3.23 1.72
C SER A 11 -10.27 3.04 0.76
N GLY A 12 -10.38 3.90 -0.26
CA GLY A 12 -11.56 3.94 -1.14
C GLY A 12 -11.95 2.61 -1.80
N ASN A 13 -10.99 1.77 -2.17
CA ASN A 13 -11.24 0.44 -2.76
C ASN A 13 -11.59 -0.66 -1.74
N GLY A 14 -11.52 -0.37 -0.42
CA GLY A 14 -11.88 -1.31 0.65
C GLY A 14 -13.31 -1.14 1.17
N ALA A 15 -14.10 -0.22 0.61
CA ALA A 15 -15.44 0.09 1.12
C ALA A 15 -16.39 -1.12 1.13
N ASN A 16 -16.32 -1.99 0.12
CA ASN A 16 -17.12 -3.22 0.03
C ASN A 16 -16.79 -4.24 1.14
N ALA A 17 -15.61 -4.14 1.76
CA ALA A 17 -15.15 -5.05 2.80
C ALA A 17 -15.52 -4.60 4.22
N LEU A 18 -15.89 -3.33 4.43
CA LEU A 18 -16.18 -2.78 5.77
C LEU A 18 -17.26 -3.58 6.51
N ALA A 19 -18.25 -4.12 5.80
CA ALA A 19 -19.31 -4.94 6.38
C ALA A 19 -18.78 -6.24 7.04
N ALA A 20 -17.65 -6.78 6.59
CA ALA A 20 -17.03 -7.95 7.22
C ALA A 20 -16.41 -7.60 8.57
N GLY A 21 -15.62 -6.54 8.64
CA GLY A 21 -15.02 -6.07 9.88
C GLY A 21 -16.06 -5.56 10.87
N MET A 22 -17.08 -4.83 10.40
CA MET A 22 -18.18 -4.36 11.25
C MET A 22 -18.94 -5.52 11.91
N ARG A 23 -19.12 -6.65 11.22
CA ARG A 23 -19.72 -7.85 11.83
C ARG A 23 -18.87 -8.42 12.96
N VAL A 24 -17.54 -8.37 12.84
CA VAL A 24 -16.61 -8.80 13.91
C VAL A 24 -16.74 -7.85 15.10
N LEU A 25 -16.66 -6.54 14.86
CA LEU A 25 -16.73 -5.52 15.92
C LEU A 25 -18.10 -5.52 16.63
N ALA A 26 -19.20 -5.66 15.90
CA ALA A 26 -20.55 -5.70 16.45
C ALA A 26 -20.77 -6.90 17.41
N ARG A 27 -19.99 -7.97 17.25
CA ARG A 27 -20.01 -9.15 18.14
C ARG A 27 -19.01 -9.03 19.30
N GLY A 28 -18.36 -7.88 19.47
CA GLY A 28 -17.34 -7.66 20.50
C GLY A 28 -15.98 -8.30 20.18
N GLY A 29 -15.72 -8.66 18.91
CA GLY A 29 -14.43 -9.18 18.46
C GLY A 29 -13.31 -8.14 18.50
N ALA A 30 -12.07 -8.59 18.38
CA ALA A 30 -10.91 -7.71 18.44
C ALA A 30 -10.74 -6.88 17.15
N ALA A 31 -10.12 -5.70 17.27
CA ALA A 31 -9.79 -4.85 16.13
C ALA A 31 -8.91 -5.60 15.10
N LEU A 32 -8.00 -6.44 15.58
CA LEU A 32 -7.10 -7.25 14.76
C LEU A 32 -7.87 -8.22 13.85
N ASP A 33 -8.87 -8.90 14.39
CA ASP A 33 -9.73 -9.81 13.63
C ASP A 33 -10.58 -9.06 12.60
N ALA A 34 -11.04 -7.86 12.95
CA ALA A 34 -11.86 -7.04 12.07
C ALA A 34 -11.09 -6.57 10.83
N VAL A 35 -9.86 -6.07 11.00
CA VAL A 35 -9.03 -5.61 9.86
C VAL A 35 -8.58 -6.77 8.97
N GLU A 36 -8.29 -7.95 9.55
CA GLU A 36 -7.98 -9.15 8.77
C GLU A 36 -9.20 -9.60 7.96
N ALA A 37 -10.38 -9.66 8.58
CA ALA A 37 -11.61 -10.07 7.89
C ALA A 37 -11.93 -9.17 6.69
N CYS A 38 -11.71 -7.86 6.82
CA CYS A 38 -11.86 -6.93 5.71
C CYS A 38 -10.82 -7.18 4.60
N ALA A 39 -9.54 -7.31 4.96
CA ALA A 39 -8.48 -7.53 3.99
C ALA A 39 -8.71 -8.82 3.17
N LYS A 40 -9.15 -9.91 3.80
CA LYS A 40 -9.46 -11.17 3.13
C LYS A 40 -10.56 -11.03 2.07
N VAL A 41 -11.57 -10.18 2.30
CA VAL A 41 -12.65 -9.95 1.31
C VAL A 41 -12.06 -9.37 0.02
N VAL A 42 -11.23 -8.33 0.14
CA VAL A 42 -10.63 -7.68 -1.03
C VAL A 42 -9.60 -8.58 -1.71
N GLU A 43 -8.79 -9.31 -0.93
CA GLU A 43 -7.79 -10.24 -1.48
C GLU A 43 -8.41 -11.40 -2.29
N ALA A 44 -9.63 -11.81 -1.94
CA ALA A 44 -10.33 -12.86 -2.65
C ALA A 44 -11.08 -12.38 -3.89
N ASP A 45 -11.35 -11.08 -4.01
CA ASP A 45 -12.16 -10.50 -5.09
C ASP A 45 -11.36 -10.39 -6.40
N PRO A 46 -11.65 -11.22 -7.42
CA PRO A 46 -10.92 -11.18 -8.69
C PRO A 46 -11.18 -9.91 -9.51
N ALA A 47 -12.18 -9.10 -9.14
CA ALA A 47 -12.48 -7.83 -9.79
C ALA A 47 -11.53 -6.70 -9.34
N ASP A 48 -10.94 -6.78 -8.15
CA ASP A 48 -9.88 -5.85 -7.73
C ASP A 48 -8.55 -6.26 -8.39
N THR A 49 -8.14 -5.48 -9.40
CA THR A 49 -6.90 -5.75 -10.15
C THR A 49 -5.63 -5.25 -9.45
N SER A 50 -5.73 -4.80 -8.20
CA SER A 50 -4.66 -4.16 -7.44
C SER A 50 -4.31 -4.84 -6.11
N VAL A 51 -5.12 -5.80 -5.67
CA VAL A 51 -4.94 -6.52 -4.41
C VAL A 51 -5.20 -8.01 -4.63
N GLY A 52 -4.39 -8.86 -4.00
CA GLY A 52 -4.65 -10.31 -3.94
C GLY A 52 -4.88 -11.01 -5.30
N ARG A 53 -5.93 -11.83 -5.36
CA ARG A 53 -6.35 -12.56 -6.55
C ARG A 53 -6.85 -11.57 -7.61
N GLY A 54 -6.31 -11.65 -8.83
CA GLY A 54 -6.60 -10.67 -9.87
C GLY A 54 -5.61 -9.50 -9.88
N GLY A 55 -4.72 -9.39 -8.90
CA GLY A 55 -3.62 -8.41 -8.93
C GLY A 55 -2.81 -8.47 -10.23
N LYS A 56 -2.49 -7.30 -10.80
CA LYS A 56 -1.63 -7.21 -11.98
C LYS A 56 -0.23 -7.74 -11.65
N PRO A 57 0.36 -8.60 -12.50
CA PRO A 57 1.62 -9.27 -12.19
C PRO A 57 2.84 -8.33 -12.33
N ASN A 58 3.99 -8.81 -11.87
CA ASN A 58 5.29 -8.29 -12.24
C ASN A 58 5.57 -8.53 -13.74
N VAL A 59 6.68 -7.98 -14.25
CA VAL A 59 7.00 -8.06 -15.70
C VAL A 59 7.12 -9.50 -16.24
N LEU A 60 7.42 -10.47 -15.37
CA LEU A 60 7.53 -11.90 -15.72
C LEU A 60 6.19 -12.65 -15.69
N GLY A 61 5.09 -11.95 -15.38
CA GLY A 61 3.77 -12.56 -15.28
C GLY A 61 3.53 -13.31 -13.97
N GLN A 62 4.29 -13.01 -12.92
CA GLN A 62 4.06 -13.56 -11.57
C GLN A 62 3.37 -12.51 -10.70
N VAL A 63 2.31 -12.91 -9.99
CA VAL A 63 1.62 -12.04 -9.04
C VAL A 63 2.32 -12.16 -7.69
N GLU A 64 2.92 -11.07 -7.25
CA GLU A 64 3.70 -10.94 -6.03
C GLU A 64 2.96 -10.02 -5.06
N LEU A 65 2.55 -10.58 -3.93
CA LEU A 65 1.70 -9.93 -2.96
C LEU A 65 2.50 -9.45 -1.74
N ASP A 66 2.13 -8.26 -1.27
CA ASP A 66 2.72 -7.63 -0.10
C ASP A 66 1.61 -7.33 0.91
N ALA A 67 1.81 -7.67 2.19
CA ALA A 67 0.87 -7.35 3.25
C ALA A 67 1.55 -7.13 4.61
N SER A 68 0.94 -6.31 5.46
CA SER A 68 1.32 -6.13 6.86
C SER A 68 0.11 -6.02 7.77
N ILE A 69 0.31 -6.41 9.03
CA ILE A 69 -0.67 -6.26 10.10
C ILE A 69 0.02 -5.82 11.38
N VAL A 70 -0.64 -4.95 12.14
CA VAL A 70 -0.13 -4.42 13.42
C VAL A 70 -1.24 -4.48 14.47
N ASP A 71 -0.92 -5.03 15.63
CA ASP A 71 -1.71 -4.87 16.85
C ASP A 71 -1.17 -3.67 17.63
N GLY A 72 -1.96 -2.60 17.73
CA GLY A 72 -1.59 -1.36 18.42
C GLY A 72 -1.51 -1.50 19.94
N THR A 73 -1.99 -2.60 20.52
CA THR A 73 -1.96 -2.84 21.97
C THR A 73 -0.65 -3.44 22.41
N THR A 74 -0.17 -4.42 21.65
CA THR A 74 1.05 -5.17 21.96
C THR A 74 2.26 -4.72 21.14
N HIS A 75 2.03 -3.90 20.11
CA HIS A 75 2.99 -3.54 19.07
C HIS A 75 3.57 -4.76 18.33
N ARG A 76 2.90 -5.92 18.43
CA ARG A 76 3.23 -7.07 17.62
C ARG A 76 2.88 -6.75 16.16
N THR A 77 3.77 -7.17 15.28
CA THR A 77 3.68 -6.89 13.85
C THR A 77 4.02 -8.13 13.06
N GLY A 78 3.42 -8.23 11.87
CA GLY A 78 3.74 -9.27 10.92
C GLY A 78 3.62 -8.74 9.51
N ALA A 79 4.52 -9.17 8.65
CA ALA A 79 4.58 -8.74 7.27
C ALA A 79 5.07 -9.86 6.35
N VAL A 80 4.55 -9.83 5.13
CA VAL A 80 5.06 -10.61 4.01
C VAL A 80 5.22 -9.74 2.78
N ALA A 81 6.24 -10.01 1.97
CA ALA A 81 6.44 -9.34 0.70
C ALA A 81 6.87 -10.30 -0.40
N ALA A 82 6.55 -9.96 -1.64
CA ALA A 82 6.77 -10.81 -2.81
C ALA A 82 6.23 -12.24 -2.62
N LEU A 83 5.15 -12.42 -1.86
CA LEU A 83 4.50 -13.71 -1.65
C LEU A 83 3.78 -14.13 -2.92
N THR A 84 3.93 -15.39 -3.33
CA THR A 84 3.31 -15.92 -4.54
C THR A 84 2.52 -17.20 -4.25
N GLY A 85 1.39 -17.39 -4.93
CA GLY A 85 0.65 -18.66 -4.92
C GLY A 85 -0.31 -18.89 -3.75
N TYR A 86 -0.62 -17.85 -2.96
CA TYR A 86 -1.53 -17.91 -1.83
C TYR A 86 -2.65 -16.86 -1.96
N LEU A 87 -3.82 -17.17 -1.41
CA LEU A 87 -5.00 -16.31 -1.52
C LEU A 87 -4.88 -15.08 -0.60
N HIS A 88 -4.48 -15.32 0.65
CA HIS A 88 -4.58 -14.33 1.73
C HIS A 88 -3.22 -13.95 2.31
N PRO A 89 -2.46 -13.04 1.68
CA PRO A 89 -1.18 -12.58 2.23
C PRO A 89 -1.35 -11.93 3.61
N ILE A 90 -2.48 -11.26 3.92
CA ILE A 90 -2.71 -10.69 5.26
C ILE A 90 -2.75 -11.76 6.37
N SER A 91 -3.36 -12.92 6.11
CA SER A 91 -3.40 -14.02 7.07
C SER A 91 -2.03 -14.65 7.26
N VAL A 92 -1.21 -14.72 6.20
CA VAL A 92 0.18 -15.16 6.32
C VAL A 92 0.99 -14.15 7.13
N ALA A 93 0.81 -12.85 6.91
CA ALA A 93 1.44 -11.80 7.72
C ALA A 93 1.06 -11.92 9.20
N ARG A 94 -0.22 -12.15 9.51
CA ARG A 94 -0.66 -12.42 10.89
C ARG A 94 -0.01 -13.68 11.47
N ALA A 95 0.10 -14.74 10.69
CA ALA A 95 0.77 -15.96 11.13
C ALA A 95 2.28 -15.73 11.40
N VAL A 96 2.95 -14.87 10.63
CA VAL A 96 4.34 -14.45 10.92
C VAL A 96 4.41 -13.82 12.31
N MET A 97 3.52 -12.86 12.59
CA MET A 97 3.43 -12.17 13.89
C MET A 97 3.17 -13.14 15.05
N GLU A 98 2.28 -14.11 14.87
CA GLU A 98 1.76 -14.96 15.95
C GLU A 98 2.59 -16.22 16.18
N ARG A 99 3.16 -16.81 15.13
CA ARG A 99 3.74 -18.16 15.15
C ARG A 99 5.25 -18.21 14.96
N THR A 100 5.89 -17.06 14.75
CA THR A 100 7.35 -16.98 14.53
C THR A 100 7.98 -15.93 15.45
N PRO A 101 9.29 -16.00 15.71
CA PRO A 101 10.02 -14.93 16.40
C PRO A 101 10.35 -13.75 15.46
N HIS A 102 9.91 -13.80 14.19
CA HIS A 102 10.22 -12.80 13.17
C HIS A 102 9.01 -11.92 12.88
N VAL A 103 9.26 -10.75 12.31
CA VAL A 103 8.22 -9.77 11.94
C VAL A 103 8.00 -9.66 10.44
N PHE A 104 8.95 -10.11 9.63
CA PHE A 104 8.90 -9.91 8.18
C PHE A 104 9.59 -11.06 7.43
N ILE A 105 8.84 -11.76 6.57
CA ILE A 105 9.36 -12.85 5.72
C ILE A 105 9.02 -12.55 4.27
N VAL A 106 9.95 -12.79 3.34
CA VAL A 106 9.78 -12.40 1.93
C VAL A 106 9.96 -13.55 0.94
N GLY A 107 9.40 -13.39 -0.25
CA GLY A 107 9.63 -14.23 -1.42
C GLY A 107 9.36 -15.72 -1.17
N GLN A 108 10.31 -16.56 -1.58
CA GLN A 108 10.20 -18.02 -1.43
C GLN A 108 10.16 -18.47 0.05
N GLY A 109 10.82 -17.74 0.95
CA GLY A 109 10.75 -18.04 2.39
C GLY A 109 9.34 -17.85 2.92
N ALA A 110 8.65 -16.77 2.48
CA ALA A 110 7.26 -16.52 2.86
C ALA A 110 6.33 -17.60 2.29
N ALA A 111 6.56 -18.01 1.04
CA ALA A 111 5.78 -19.08 0.39
C ALA A 111 5.97 -20.44 1.06
N ARG A 112 7.19 -20.76 1.53
CA ARG A 112 7.47 -21.96 2.31
C ARG A 112 6.73 -21.93 3.64
N PHE A 113 6.88 -20.85 4.39
CA PHE A 113 6.18 -20.67 5.68
C PHE A 113 4.66 -20.77 5.51
N ALA A 114 4.09 -20.12 4.49
CA ALA A 114 2.68 -20.22 4.15
C ALA A 114 2.23 -21.67 3.90
N GLY A 115 3.10 -22.50 3.30
CA GLY A 115 2.85 -23.92 3.10
C GLY A 115 2.86 -24.70 4.41
N GLU A 116 3.83 -24.44 5.29
CA GLU A 116 3.97 -25.09 6.61
C GLU A 116 2.79 -24.80 7.54
N ILE A 117 2.19 -23.60 7.44
CA ILE A 117 1.00 -23.24 8.22
C ILE A 117 -0.33 -23.69 7.60
N GLY A 118 -0.30 -24.31 6.41
CA GLY A 118 -1.50 -24.75 5.70
C GLY A 118 -2.33 -23.61 5.10
N ALA A 119 -1.69 -22.50 4.68
CA ALA A 119 -2.39 -21.37 4.10
C ALA A 119 -3.06 -21.73 2.76
N GLU A 120 -4.21 -21.11 2.48
CA GLU A 120 -4.99 -21.37 1.27
C GLU A 120 -4.24 -20.93 0.00
N ARG A 121 -4.04 -21.89 -0.92
CA ARG A 121 -3.37 -21.63 -2.20
C ARG A 121 -4.33 -21.01 -3.20
N ALA A 122 -3.81 -20.15 -4.07
CA ALA A 122 -4.58 -19.57 -5.14
C ALA A 122 -3.77 -19.40 -6.43
N ARG A 123 -4.47 -19.44 -7.57
CA ARG A 123 -3.95 -18.97 -8.85
C ARG A 123 -4.27 -17.48 -8.99
N ASN A 124 -3.40 -16.62 -8.46
CA ASN A 124 -3.67 -15.18 -8.38
C ASN A 124 -3.71 -14.51 -9.76
N LEU A 125 -2.99 -15.02 -10.76
CA LEU A 125 -3.06 -14.51 -12.15
C LEU A 125 -4.32 -15.05 -12.83
N THR A 126 -5.31 -14.17 -13.03
CA THR A 126 -6.57 -14.52 -13.70
C THR A 126 -6.45 -14.40 -15.22
N PRO A 127 -7.37 -15.00 -16.01
CA PRO A 127 -7.37 -14.83 -17.45
C PRO A 127 -7.44 -13.36 -17.91
N SER A 128 -8.24 -12.54 -17.21
CA SER A 128 -8.39 -11.11 -17.50
C SER A 128 -7.09 -10.35 -17.28
N THR A 129 -6.42 -10.52 -16.15
CA THR A 129 -5.17 -9.80 -15.88
C THR A 129 -3.97 -10.36 -16.63
N ARG A 130 -4.02 -11.64 -17.01
CA ARG A 130 -3.09 -12.22 -17.98
C ARG A 130 -3.23 -11.56 -19.35
N ALA A 131 -4.44 -11.30 -19.83
CA ALA A 131 -4.65 -10.62 -21.11
C ALA A 131 -4.06 -9.19 -21.09
N LEU A 132 -4.34 -8.42 -20.03
CA LEU A 132 -3.76 -7.09 -19.84
C LEU A 132 -2.22 -7.11 -19.80
N TRP A 133 -1.63 -8.10 -19.13
CA TRP A 133 -0.18 -8.28 -19.10
C TRP A 133 0.41 -8.58 -20.49
N VAL A 134 -0.23 -9.47 -21.26
CA VAL A 134 0.20 -9.80 -22.63
C VAL A 134 0.13 -8.57 -23.53
N GLU A 135 -0.94 -7.79 -23.43
CA GLU A 135 -1.11 -6.53 -24.17
C GLU A 135 -0.02 -5.53 -23.82
N LYS A 136 0.23 -5.30 -22.52
CA LYS A 136 1.29 -4.39 -22.08
C LYS A 136 2.69 -4.81 -22.54
N LEU A 137 2.97 -6.11 -22.55
CA LEU A 137 4.23 -6.62 -23.09
C LEU A 137 4.36 -6.33 -24.59
N ARG A 138 3.29 -6.53 -25.37
CA ARG A 138 3.30 -6.24 -26.81
C ARG A 138 3.60 -4.77 -27.09
N GLU A 139 3.00 -3.84 -26.33
CA GLU A 139 3.32 -2.40 -26.42
C GLU A 139 4.81 -2.11 -26.16
N ALA A 140 5.46 -2.90 -25.30
CA ALA A 140 6.88 -2.79 -25.01
C ALA A 140 7.79 -3.51 -26.03
N GLY A 141 7.21 -4.15 -27.05
CA GLY A 141 7.92 -4.96 -28.05
C GLY A 141 8.31 -6.35 -27.55
N GLU A 142 7.58 -6.90 -26.58
CA GLU A 142 7.86 -8.18 -25.93
C GLU A 142 6.65 -9.13 -25.98
N THR A 143 6.93 -10.40 -25.71
CA THR A 143 5.92 -11.46 -25.54
C THR A 143 6.20 -12.24 -24.24
N PRO A 144 5.23 -13.02 -23.74
CA PRO A 144 5.45 -13.91 -22.61
C PRO A 144 6.63 -14.88 -22.76
N ALA A 145 6.98 -15.27 -24.00
CA ALA A 145 8.08 -16.16 -24.28
C ALA A 145 9.43 -15.41 -24.27
N THR A 146 9.48 -14.24 -24.89
CA THR A 146 10.72 -13.45 -25.02
C THR A 146 11.14 -12.85 -23.68
N ILE A 147 10.19 -12.34 -22.89
CA ILE A 147 10.49 -11.68 -21.61
C ILE A 147 11.18 -12.61 -20.62
N ARG A 148 10.79 -13.90 -20.60
CA ARG A 148 11.37 -14.92 -19.71
C ARG A 148 12.80 -15.29 -20.07
N ARG A 149 13.21 -15.11 -21.33
CA ARG A 149 14.56 -15.39 -21.83
C ARG A 149 15.47 -14.17 -21.74
N ARG A 150 14.93 -13.01 -21.37
CA ARG A 150 15.67 -11.76 -21.38
C ARG A 150 16.58 -11.65 -20.17
N ALA A 151 17.89 -11.48 -20.41
CA ALA A 151 18.86 -11.26 -19.34
C ALA A 151 18.67 -9.91 -18.61
N ARG A 152 18.20 -8.88 -19.32
CA ARG A 152 18.02 -7.52 -18.79
C ARG A 152 16.54 -7.14 -18.79
N LEU A 153 15.90 -7.17 -17.62
CA LEU A 153 14.48 -6.81 -17.47
C LEU A 153 14.26 -5.30 -17.35
N LEU A 154 15.23 -4.55 -16.84
CA LEU A 154 15.10 -3.12 -16.55
C LEU A 154 14.60 -2.26 -17.73
N PRO A 155 15.06 -2.46 -18.99
CA PRO A 155 14.54 -1.71 -20.13
C PRO A 155 13.04 -1.92 -20.38
N VAL A 156 12.52 -3.13 -20.12
CA VAL A 156 11.09 -3.45 -20.26
C VAL A 156 10.30 -2.83 -19.12
N VAL A 157 10.79 -2.99 -17.89
CA VAL A 157 10.16 -2.44 -16.69
C VAL A 157 9.99 -0.93 -16.82
N ARG A 158 11.01 -0.20 -17.32
CA ARG A 158 10.91 1.24 -17.55
C ARG A 158 9.84 1.66 -18.57
N LYS A 159 9.49 0.79 -19.52
CA LYS A 159 8.43 1.04 -20.52
C LYS A 159 7.05 0.60 -20.05
N THR A 160 6.98 -0.39 -19.17
CA THR A 160 5.73 -1.06 -18.77
C THR A 160 5.15 -0.54 -17.46
N VAL A 161 6.00 -0.17 -16.50
CA VAL A 161 5.58 0.36 -15.21
C VAL A 161 4.82 1.67 -15.40
N GLY A 162 3.57 1.69 -14.94
CA GLY A 162 2.68 2.85 -14.98
C GLY A 162 2.27 3.35 -13.59
N GLU A 163 1.40 4.37 -13.56
CA GLU A 163 0.80 4.90 -12.33
C GLU A 163 -0.33 4.01 -11.77
N GLU A 164 -0.65 2.90 -12.43
CA GLU A 164 -1.65 1.93 -11.97
C GLU A 164 -1.15 1.19 -10.73
N ARG A 165 -1.61 1.65 -9.57
CA ARG A 165 -1.23 1.19 -8.24
C ARG A 165 -2.51 1.08 -7.42
N GLY A 166 -2.65 0.02 -6.65
CA GLY A 166 -3.70 -0.01 -5.64
C GLY A 166 -3.22 -0.77 -4.43
N THR A 167 -3.56 -0.21 -3.29
CA THR A 167 -3.27 -0.72 -1.97
C THR A 167 -4.54 -0.50 -1.19
N VAL A 168 -5.02 -1.55 -0.55
CA VAL A 168 -6.11 -1.41 0.41
C VAL A 168 -5.55 -1.39 1.82
N ASN A 169 -6.08 -0.50 2.65
CA ASN A 169 -5.78 -0.47 4.07
C ASN A 169 -7.06 -0.44 4.90
N PHE A 170 -6.95 -0.98 6.12
CA PHE A 170 -8.01 -1.05 7.10
C PHE A 170 -7.44 -0.66 8.46
N LEU A 171 -8.11 0.26 9.15
CA LEU A 171 -7.81 0.65 10.52
C LEU A 171 -9.07 0.44 11.35
N ALA A 172 -8.95 -0.24 12.48
CA ALA A 172 -10.09 -0.50 13.36
C ALA A 172 -9.80 -0.12 14.80
N VAL A 173 -10.84 0.30 15.51
CA VAL A 173 -10.89 0.47 16.96
C VAL A 173 -12.00 -0.44 17.48
N ASP A 174 -11.69 -1.32 18.42
CA ASP A 174 -12.69 -2.20 19.05
C ASP A 174 -13.41 -1.53 20.22
N ALA A 175 -14.42 -2.21 20.78
CA ALA A 175 -15.20 -1.71 21.91
C ALA A 175 -14.40 -1.55 23.23
N LYS A 176 -13.19 -2.13 23.30
CA LYS A 176 -12.25 -1.97 24.42
C LYS A 176 -11.30 -0.78 24.19
N GLY A 177 -11.32 -0.19 23.00
CA GLY A 177 -10.42 0.88 22.59
C GLY A 177 -9.08 0.40 22.04
N ASN A 178 -8.94 -0.90 21.74
CA ASN A 178 -7.74 -1.40 21.11
C ASN A 178 -7.76 -1.09 19.63
N VAL A 179 -6.60 -0.74 19.08
CA VAL A 179 -6.44 -0.33 17.70
C VAL A 179 -5.66 -1.38 16.92
N ALA A 180 -6.06 -1.63 15.68
CA ALA A 180 -5.30 -2.48 14.77
C ALA A 180 -5.26 -1.87 13.37
N SER A 181 -4.23 -2.24 12.60
CA SER A 181 -4.10 -1.83 11.20
C SER A 181 -3.70 -3.00 10.32
N ALA A 182 -4.24 -3.05 9.10
CA ALA A 182 -3.88 -4.01 8.06
C ALA A 182 -3.71 -3.31 6.72
N VAL A 183 -2.72 -3.73 5.93
CA VAL A 183 -2.48 -3.24 4.57
C VAL A 183 -2.17 -4.43 3.67
N THR A 184 -2.72 -4.45 2.46
CA THR A 184 -2.45 -5.50 1.46
C THR A 184 -2.50 -4.95 0.04
N THR A 185 -1.65 -5.49 -0.85
CA THR A 185 -1.48 -5.02 -2.23
C THR A 185 -0.84 -6.08 -3.13
N SER A 186 -1.06 -6.02 -4.44
CA SER A 186 -0.20 -6.68 -5.45
C SER A 186 1.01 -5.83 -5.86
N GLY A 187 1.11 -4.61 -5.34
CA GLY A 187 2.13 -3.62 -5.67
C GLY A 187 1.89 -2.97 -7.04
N TRP A 188 2.95 -2.41 -7.62
CA TRP A 188 2.87 -1.75 -8.92
C TRP A 188 2.71 -2.79 -10.04
N ALA A 189 1.83 -2.49 -10.98
CA ALA A 189 1.70 -3.27 -12.21
C ALA A 189 3.05 -3.34 -12.94
N TYR A 190 3.41 -4.54 -13.38
CA TYR A 190 4.60 -4.82 -14.19
C TYR A 190 5.93 -4.42 -13.52
N LYS A 191 5.92 -4.37 -12.18
CA LYS A 191 7.11 -4.11 -11.36
C LYS A 191 8.26 -5.08 -11.70
N TYR A 192 9.47 -4.67 -11.34
CA TYR A 192 10.61 -5.59 -11.33
C TYR A 192 10.30 -6.73 -10.34
N PRO A 193 10.57 -8.01 -10.68
CA PRO A 193 10.31 -9.13 -9.78
C PRO A 193 11.02 -8.95 -8.44
N GLY A 194 10.31 -9.18 -7.33
CA GLY A 194 10.81 -8.95 -5.99
C GLY A 194 10.80 -7.48 -5.53
N ARG A 195 10.26 -6.54 -6.33
CA ARG A 195 10.06 -5.17 -5.87
C ARG A 195 9.02 -5.14 -4.75
N VAL A 196 9.42 -4.59 -3.61
CA VAL A 196 8.58 -4.39 -2.43
C VAL A 196 8.10 -2.93 -2.35
N GLY A 197 6.83 -2.74 -1.98
CA GLY A 197 6.24 -1.41 -1.74
C GLY A 197 6.39 -0.91 -0.30
N ASP A 198 5.66 0.17 -0.01
CA ASP A 198 5.45 0.68 1.35
C ASP A 198 4.51 -0.22 2.16
N SER A 199 3.56 -0.87 1.50
CA SER A 199 2.49 -1.65 2.14
C SER A 199 2.94 -2.67 3.20
N PRO A 200 3.98 -3.51 3.00
CA PRO A 200 4.41 -4.47 4.01
C PRO A 200 5.40 -3.87 5.04
N VAL A 201 5.81 -2.60 4.87
CA VAL A 201 6.82 -1.96 5.71
C VAL A 201 6.12 -1.20 6.83
N ILE A 202 6.23 -1.73 8.06
CA ILE A 202 5.70 -1.08 9.25
C ILE A 202 6.33 0.31 9.44
N GLY A 203 5.51 1.32 9.70
CA GLY A 203 5.92 2.72 9.78
C GLY A 203 5.90 3.47 8.44
N ALA A 204 5.83 2.75 7.30
CA ALA A 204 5.59 3.35 5.99
C ALA A 204 4.17 3.07 5.50
N GLY A 205 3.80 1.80 5.34
CA GLY A 205 2.48 1.38 4.88
C GLY A 205 1.41 1.55 5.95
N ASN A 206 1.71 1.16 7.18
CA ASN A 206 0.84 1.36 8.34
C ASN A 206 1.61 1.41 9.65
N PHE A 207 0.98 2.04 10.64
CA PHE A 207 1.37 1.97 12.03
C PHE A 207 0.15 2.22 12.93
N CYS A 208 0.11 1.59 14.09
CA CYS A 208 -0.88 1.90 15.10
C CYS A 208 -0.35 1.70 16.52
N ASP A 209 -0.86 2.51 17.43
CA ASP A 209 -0.62 2.46 18.87
C ASP A 209 -1.94 2.79 19.57
N SER A 210 -2.44 1.89 20.41
CA SER A 210 -3.73 2.05 21.08
C SER A 210 -3.79 3.26 22.02
N ARG A 211 -2.64 3.84 22.39
CA ARG A 211 -2.56 5.05 23.21
C ARG A 211 -2.76 6.34 22.42
N TYR A 212 -2.50 6.31 21.10
CA TYR A 212 -2.44 7.53 20.27
C TYR A 212 -3.36 7.45 19.04
N GLY A 213 -3.39 6.31 18.35
CA GLY A 213 -4.19 6.11 17.15
C GLY A 213 -3.51 5.26 16.09
N ALA A 214 -4.06 5.29 14.87
CA ALA A 214 -3.53 4.56 13.73
C ALA A 214 -3.47 5.41 12.47
N ALA A 215 -2.51 5.09 11.61
CA ALA A 215 -2.37 5.67 10.29
C ALA A 215 -1.98 4.59 9.29
N ALA A 216 -2.49 4.71 8.07
CA ALA A 216 -2.04 3.91 6.93
C ALA A 216 -1.93 4.77 5.68
N CYS A 217 -0.94 4.43 4.88
CA CYS A 217 -0.70 5.04 3.59
C CYS A 217 -1.37 4.20 2.51
N THR A 218 -1.93 4.90 1.54
CA THR A 218 -2.24 4.35 0.23
C THR A 218 -1.93 5.44 -0.78
N ARG A 219 -1.38 5.06 -1.93
CA ARG A 219 -1.26 6.01 -3.03
C ARG A 219 -2.51 5.85 -3.87
N GLY A 220 -3.46 6.77 -3.67
CA GLY A 220 -4.75 6.73 -4.37
C GLY A 220 -4.60 6.73 -5.89
N HIS A 221 -5.57 6.10 -6.56
CA HIS A 221 -5.86 6.27 -8.00
C HIS A 221 -6.35 7.72 -8.24
N GLY A 222 -5.49 8.69 -7.98
CA GLY A 222 -5.67 10.02 -8.50
C GLY A 222 -5.37 9.94 -9.99
N ARG A 223 -6.41 10.09 -10.82
CA ARG A 223 -6.26 11.07 -11.90
C ARG A 223 -5.83 12.35 -11.19
N ALA A 224 -4.53 12.54 -11.02
CA ALA A 224 -4.00 13.86 -10.83
C ALA A 224 -4.46 14.57 -12.09
N ARG A 225 -5.61 15.24 -12.02
CA ARG A 225 -5.84 16.39 -12.87
C ARG A 225 -4.56 17.17 -12.67
N ARG A 226 -3.70 17.15 -13.70
CA ARG A 226 -2.73 18.20 -13.94
C ARG A 226 -3.56 19.46 -14.15
N ASP A 227 -4.17 19.96 -13.08
CA ASP A 227 -4.58 21.34 -13.04
C ASP A 227 -3.26 22.09 -12.84
N ARG A 228 -2.54 22.23 -13.96
CA ARG A 228 -1.60 23.33 -14.17
C ARG A 228 -2.43 24.62 -14.24
N ARG A 229 -3.26 24.88 -13.22
CA ARG A 229 -3.80 26.20 -13.00
C ARG A 229 -2.66 27.00 -12.43
N ARG A 230 -2.07 27.75 -13.37
CA ARG A 230 -1.30 28.96 -13.17
C ARG A 230 -1.74 29.68 -11.88
N GLU A 231 -1.10 29.39 -10.76
CA GLU A 231 -0.93 30.38 -9.71
C GLU A 231 0.15 31.35 -10.20
N ARG A 232 -0.26 32.28 -11.05
CA ARG A 232 0.43 33.56 -11.15
C ARG A 232 0.29 34.20 -9.77
N PRO A 233 1.39 34.65 -9.12
CA PRO A 233 1.25 35.46 -7.92
C PRO A 233 0.49 36.72 -8.33
N ARG A 234 -0.71 36.91 -7.79
CA ARG A 234 -1.40 38.19 -7.83
C ARG A 234 -0.55 39.16 -7.02
N ARG A 235 0.33 39.92 -7.69
CA ARG A 235 0.93 41.12 -7.14
C ARG A 235 -0.21 42.11 -6.87
N ARG A 236 -0.79 42.07 -5.67
CA ARG A 236 -1.49 43.23 -5.13
C ARG A 236 -0.41 44.22 -4.71
N GLY A 237 -0.32 45.30 -5.47
CA GLY A 237 0.56 46.42 -5.16
C GLY A 237 0.18 47.02 -3.82
N VAL A 238 1.11 46.96 -2.87
CA VAL A 238 1.19 47.96 -1.81
C VAL A 238 2.13 49.03 -2.37
N GLN A 239 1.57 50.17 -2.74
CA GLN A 239 2.32 51.36 -3.13
C GLN A 239 3.10 51.86 -1.90
N HIS A 240 4.40 51.57 -1.84
CA HIS A 240 5.30 52.39 -1.04
C HIS A 240 6.06 53.33 -1.97
N ARG A 241 5.70 54.61 -1.86
CA ARG A 241 6.38 55.75 -2.49
C ARG A 241 7.86 55.74 -2.09
N ARG A 242 8.76 55.69 -3.07
CA ARG A 242 10.16 56.06 -2.88
C ARG A 242 10.30 57.57 -3.06
N PRO A 243 11.06 58.28 -2.22
CA PRO A 243 11.77 59.48 -2.63
C PRO A 243 13.18 59.09 -3.10
N ASP A 244 13.54 59.56 -4.28
CA ASP A 244 14.89 59.47 -4.84
C ASP A 244 15.75 60.65 -4.35
N ARG A 245 16.99 60.32 -3.94
CA ARG A 245 18.23 61.11 -4.02
C ARG A 245 18.35 62.44 -3.24
N ALA A 246 19.27 62.47 -2.27
CA ALA A 246 20.29 63.52 -2.11
C ALA A 246 21.36 63.05 -1.09
N ARG A 247 22.61 62.83 -1.53
CA ARG A 247 23.81 63.70 -1.34
C ARG A 247 24.50 63.56 0.04
N ARG A 248 25.81 63.24 -0.01
CA ARG A 248 26.89 63.55 0.96
C ARG A 248 26.77 62.82 2.32
N ALA A 249 27.82 62.45 3.05
CA ALA A 249 29.26 62.50 2.92
C ALA A 249 29.82 61.46 3.92
N CYS A 250 30.78 60.63 3.50
CA CYS A 250 31.61 59.85 4.43
C CYS A 250 32.99 60.50 4.48
N ARG A 251 33.24 61.35 5.49
CA ARG A 251 34.57 61.75 5.99
C ARG A 251 34.43 62.24 7.44
N GLY A 252 35.32 61.73 8.31
CA GLY A 252 35.55 62.14 9.71
C GLY A 252 34.76 61.32 10.72
N ASP A 253 35.30 60.66 11.75
CA ASP A 253 36.59 60.81 12.39
C ASP A 253 37.10 59.49 12.99
N GLN A 254 38.42 59.31 12.89
CA GLN A 254 39.26 58.45 13.74
C GLN A 254 39.79 59.28 14.93
N PRO A 255 40.28 58.61 15.98
CA PRO A 255 41.75 58.53 16.11
C PRO A 255 42.31 57.13 15.89
#